data_AF-A0A9D4MB50-F1
#
_entry.id   AF-A0A9D4MB50-F1
#
_cell.length_a   1.000
_cell.length_b   1.000
_cell.length_c   1.000
_cell.angle_alpha   90.00
_cell.angle_beta   90.00
_cell.angle_gamma   90.00
#
_symmetry.space_group_name_H-M   'P 1'
#
loop_
_entity.id
_entity.type
_entity.pdbx_description
1 polymer ?
#
loop_
_entity_poly.entity_id
_entity_poly.type
_entity_poly.pdbx_seq_one_letter_code
_entity_poly.pdbx_strand_id
1 'polypeptide(L)'
;MCGNVWMNLFKDMGDFGLLDTSDSVHLECIRYCFLPVIRKDLNEVCNIWNTHRVRRNNRISCPAGKLEVLFFQSEVYGARDCKIQLVDNRELNDVEREYSQRAPKLGVSQEFLTIAKAAVGDLILQYPPRNREEGTELFAVITMYIERLV
;
A
#
# COMPACT_ATOMS: atom_id res chain seq x y z
N MET A 1 -0.07 -4.05 -16.32
CA MET A 1 -0.43 -4.23 -14.90
C MET A 1 0.74 -3.74 -14.06
N CYS A 2 0.51 -2.80 -13.15
CA CYS A 2 1.52 -2.16 -12.32
C CYS A 2 2.28 -3.11 -11.38
N GLY A 3 1.73 -4.28 -11.07
CA GLY A 3 2.39 -5.30 -10.24
C GLY A 3 3.75 -5.76 -10.78
N ASN A 4 3.88 -5.92 -12.10
CA ASN A 4 5.14 -6.36 -12.71
C ASN A 4 6.26 -5.31 -12.56
N VAL A 5 5.93 -4.02 -12.42
CA VAL A 5 6.94 -2.96 -12.27
C VAL A 5 7.64 -3.07 -10.91
N TRP A 6 6.86 -3.18 -9.84
CA TRP A 6 7.39 -3.30 -8.48
C TRP A 6 8.09 -4.64 -8.26
N MET A 7 7.52 -5.74 -8.77
CA MET A 7 8.15 -7.06 -8.69
C MET A 7 9.51 -7.08 -9.41
N ASN A 8 9.59 -6.53 -10.62
CA ASN A 8 10.86 -6.46 -11.35
C ASN A 8 11.87 -5.57 -10.65
N LEU A 9 11.46 -4.39 -10.14
CA LEU A 9 12.36 -3.49 -9.41
C LEU A 9 13.02 -4.19 -8.21
N PHE A 10 12.23 -4.84 -7.34
CA PHE A 10 12.78 -5.49 -6.15
C PHE A 10 13.59 -6.74 -6.49
N LYS A 11 13.21 -7.45 -7.56
CA LYS A 11 14.02 -8.55 -8.08
C LYS A 11 15.37 -8.04 -8.57
N ASP A 12 15.39 -6.99 -9.39
CA ASP A 12 16.61 -6.40 -9.91
C ASP A 12 17.50 -5.90 -8.74
N MET A 13 16.92 -5.24 -7.74
CA MET A 13 17.65 -4.82 -6.52
C MET A 13 18.29 -6.01 -5.79
N GLY A 14 17.60 -7.15 -5.70
CA GLY A 14 18.15 -8.37 -5.12
C GLY A 14 19.26 -8.98 -5.98
N ASP A 15 19.04 -9.08 -7.30
CA ASP A 15 19.99 -9.64 -8.26
C ASP A 15 21.29 -8.81 -8.33
N PHE A 16 21.21 -7.48 -8.12
CA PHE A 16 22.38 -6.60 -8.00
C PHE A 16 23.03 -6.57 -6.61
N GLY A 17 22.49 -7.29 -5.63
CA GLY A 17 23.01 -7.33 -4.26
C GLY A 17 22.74 -6.06 -3.44
N LEU A 18 21.80 -5.21 -3.86
CA LEU A 18 21.39 -4.01 -3.12
C LEU A 18 20.36 -4.34 -2.03
N LEU A 19 19.56 -5.37 -2.26
CA LEU A 19 18.50 -5.81 -1.35
C LEU A 19 18.78 -7.24 -0.89
N ASP A 20 19.13 -7.41 0.38
CA ASP A 20 19.06 -8.72 1.03
C ASP A 20 17.64 -8.97 1.56
N THR A 21 16.94 -9.92 0.96
CA THR A 21 15.57 -10.28 1.39
C THR A 21 15.54 -11.15 2.65
N SER A 22 16.70 -11.66 3.09
CA SER A 22 16.84 -12.37 4.36
C SER A 22 17.11 -11.42 5.54
N ASP A 23 17.52 -10.19 5.27
CA ASP A 23 17.73 -9.16 6.29
C ASP A 23 16.43 -8.41 6.62
N SER A 24 16.00 -8.51 7.88
CA SER A 24 14.82 -7.81 8.39
C SER A 24 14.90 -6.28 8.26
N VAL A 25 16.09 -5.68 8.41
CA VAL A 25 16.31 -4.24 8.30
C VAL A 25 16.09 -3.79 6.86
N HIS A 26 16.63 -4.54 5.90
CA HIS A 26 16.40 -4.28 4.48
C HIS A 26 14.91 -4.36 4.13
N LEU A 27 14.19 -5.36 4.65
CA LEU A 27 12.74 -5.46 4.46
C LEU A 27 11.98 -4.28 5.07
N GLU A 28 12.41 -3.76 6.22
CA GLU A 28 11.83 -2.54 6.81
C GLU A 28 12.15 -1.29 5.98
N CYS A 29 13.38 -1.15 5.47
CA CYS A 29 13.76 -0.09 4.53
C CYS A 29 12.87 -0.12 3.28
N ILE A 30 12.63 -1.30 2.69
CA ILE A 30 11.74 -1.44 1.54
C ILE A 30 10.33 -0.94 1.88
N ARG A 31 9.77 -1.35 3.01
CA ARG A 31 8.42 -0.90 3.43
C ARG A 31 8.39 0.61 3.65
N TYR A 32 9.36 1.16 4.35
CA TYR A 32 9.39 2.59 4.65
C TYR A 32 9.50 3.46 3.39
N CYS A 33 10.39 3.07 2.47
CA CYS A 33 10.69 3.84 1.27
C CYS A 33 9.62 3.67 0.18
N PHE A 34 9.12 2.46 -0.04
CA PHE A 34 8.28 2.19 -1.21
C PHE A 34 6.79 2.06 -0.92
N LEU A 35 6.38 1.70 0.31
CA LEU A 35 4.95 1.54 0.63
C LEU A 35 4.13 2.81 0.40
N PRO A 36 4.62 4.05 0.66
CA PRO A 36 3.89 5.27 0.30
C PRO A 36 3.60 5.39 -1.20
N VAL A 37 4.57 5.06 -2.05
CA VAL A 37 4.44 5.15 -3.51
C VAL A 37 3.54 4.04 -4.03
N ILE A 38 3.76 2.79 -3.60
CA ILE A 38 2.91 1.65 -3.96
C ILE A 38 1.46 1.91 -3.54
N ARG A 39 1.23 2.45 -2.34
CA ARG A 39 -0.13 2.78 -1.87
C ARG A 39 -0.79 3.83 -2.75
N LYS A 40 -0.05 4.83 -3.21
CA LYS A 40 -0.55 5.83 -4.16
C LYS A 40 -0.97 5.17 -5.48
N ASP A 41 -0.13 4.32 -6.05
CA ASP A 41 -0.42 3.60 -7.30
C ASP A 41 -1.65 2.68 -7.15
N LEU A 42 -1.74 1.94 -6.04
CA LEU A 42 -2.89 1.07 -5.75
C LEU A 42 -4.19 1.87 -5.59
N ASN A 43 -4.14 3.02 -4.92
CA ASN A 43 -5.30 3.90 -4.78
C ASN A 43 -5.75 4.45 -6.13
N GLU A 44 -4.81 4.77 -7.03
CA GLU A 44 -5.14 5.19 -8.39
C GLU A 44 -5.83 4.07 -9.19
N VAL A 45 -5.33 2.84 -9.10
CA VAL A 45 -5.99 1.67 -9.72
C VAL A 45 -7.40 1.47 -9.17
N CYS A 46 -7.57 1.55 -7.84
CA CYS A 46 -8.88 1.50 -7.20
C CYS A 46 -9.82 2.60 -7.72
N ASN A 47 -9.32 3.83 -7.84
CA ASN A 47 -10.11 4.94 -8.36
C ASN A 47 -10.53 4.72 -9.81
N ILE A 48 -9.59 4.34 -10.68
CA ILE A 48 -9.88 4.03 -12.09
C ILE A 48 -10.90 2.90 -12.18
N TRP A 49 -10.73 1.83 -11.40
CA TRP A 49 -11.65 0.70 -11.40
C TRP A 49 -13.04 1.08 -10.91
N ASN A 50 -13.13 1.72 -9.75
CA ASN A 50 -14.40 2.12 -9.14
C ASN A 50 -15.15 3.13 -10.02
N THR A 51 -14.42 3.98 -10.75
CA THR A 51 -15.01 4.96 -11.65
C THR A 51 -15.29 4.46 -13.05
N HIS A 52 -14.71 3.33 -13.44
CA HIS A 52 -14.94 2.71 -14.73
C HIS A 52 -16.40 2.27 -14.89
N ARG A 53 -16.97 2.58 -16.05
CA ARG A 53 -18.31 2.16 -16.42
C ARG A 53 -18.28 0.80 -17.09
N VAL A 54 -18.79 -0.22 -16.41
CA VAL A 54 -19.00 -1.56 -16.96
C VAL A 54 -20.07 -1.48 -18.05
N ARG A 55 -19.70 -1.93 -19.26
CA ARG A 55 -20.61 -1.95 -20.41
C ARG A 55 -21.64 -3.06 -20.25
N ARG A 56 -22.86 -2.79 -20.75
CA ARG A 56 -23.91 -3.80 -20.81
C ARG A 56 -23.51 -4.91 -21.78
N ASN A 57 -23.60 -6.15 -21.32
CA ASN A 57 -23.41 -7.33 -22.14
C ASN A 57 -24.69 -8.17 -22.12
N ASN A 58 -25.35 -8.33 -23.27
CA ASN A 58 -26.60 -9.08 -23.36
C ASN A 58 -26.43 -10.60 -23.22
N ARG A 59 -25.19 -11.11 -23.22
CA ARG A 59 -24.88 -12.54 -23.08
C ARG A 59 -24.57 -12.97 -21.65
N ILE A 60 -24.42 -12.03 -20.72
CA ILE A 60 -24.02 -12.31 -19.34
C ILE A 60 -24.93 -11.50 -18.41
N SER A 61 -25.40 -12.14 -17.33
CA SER A 61 -26.15 -11.45 -16.27
C SER A 61 -25.19 -10.63 -15.38
N CYS A 62 -24.58 -9.60 -15.94
CA CYS A 62 -23.70 -8.68 -15.23
C CYS A 62 -24.33 -7.27 -15.24
N PRO A 63 -24.48 -6.62 -14.07
CA PRO A 63 -25.02 -5.27 -14.00
C PRO A 63 -24.11 -4.28 -14.72
N ALA A 64 -24.72 -3.41 -15.53
CA ALA A 64 -24.02 -2.36 -16.27
C ALA A 64 -24.11 -1.04 -15.51
N GLY A 65 -23.04 -0.26 -15.48
CA GLY A 65 -23.01 0.98 -14.71
C GLY A 65 -21.61 1.31 -14.20
N LYS A 66 -21.53 2.40 -13.42
CA LYS A 66 -20.31 2.76 -12.71
C LYS A 66 -20.25 1.93 -11.43
N LEU A 67 -19.14 1.22 -11.19
CA LEU A 67 -19.02 0.27 -10.08
C LEU A 67 -19.27 0.91 -8.71
N GLU A 68 -18.74 2.11 -8.50
CA GLU A 68 -18.99 2.90 -7.30
C GLU A 68 -20.49 3.15 -7.06
N VAL A 69 -21.23 3.52 -8.11
CA VAL A 69 -22.69 3.78 -7.98
C VAL A 69 -23.45 2.48 -7.78
N LEU A 70 -23.06 1.40 -8.48
CA LEU A 70 -23.66 0.08 -8.29
C LEU A 70 -23.54 -0.41 -6.84
N PHE A 71 -22.43 -0.08 -6.16
CA PHE A 71 -22.19 -0.49 -4.77
C PHE A 71 -22.82 0.46 -3.74
N PHE A 72 -22.68 1.78 -3.91
CA PHE A 72 -23.12 2.75 -2.91
C PHE A 72 -24.58 3.21 -3.08
N GLN A 73 -25.14 3.09 -4.29
CA GLN A 73 -26.47 3.57 -4.66
C GLN A 73 -27.20 2.52 -5.51
N SER A 74 -27.23 1.29 -5.01
CA SER A 74 -27.79 0.13 -5.72
C SER A 74 -29.26 0.32 -6.15
N GLU A 75 -30.02 1.13 -5.40
CA GLU A 75 -31.41 1.50 -5.64
C GLU A 75 -31.63 2.23 -6.97
N VAL A 76 -30.63 2.98 -7.46
CA VAL A 76 -30.67 3.65 -8.76
C VAL A 76 -30.79 2.63 -9.91
N TYR A 77 -30.35 1.40 -9.67
CA TYR A 77 -30.41 0.29 -10.63
C TYR A 77 -31.55 -0.69 -10.32
N GLY A 78 -32.49 -0.34 -9.43
CA GLY A 78 -33.58 -1.21 -9.01
C GLY A 78 -33.12 -2.40 -8.15
N ALA A 79 -31.89 -2.35 -7.63
CA ALA A 79 -31.38 -3.32 -6.67
C ALA A 79 -31.60 -2.79 -5.23
N ARG A 80 -31.18 -3.58 -4.24
CA ARG A 80 -31.27 -3.20 -2.83
C ARG A 80 -29.89 -3.27 -2.17
N ASP A 81 -29.69 -2.42 -1.20
CA ASP A 81 -28.51 -2.47 -0.36
C ASP A 81 -28.59 -3.69 0.57
N CYS A 82 -27.57 -4.55 0.49
CA CYS A 82 -27.43 -5.75 1.32
C CYS A 82 -26.30 -5.61 2.36
N LYS A 83 -25.73 -4.41 2.53
CA LYS A 83 -24.70 -4.15 3.56
C LYS A 83 -25.31 -4.37 4.95
N ILE A 84 -24.56 -5.05 5.81
CA ILE A 84 -24.86 -5.13 7.24
C ILE A 84 -24.27 -3.87 7.88
N GLN A 85 -25.14 -3.06 8.50
CA GLN A 85 -24.68 -1.89 9.24
C GLN A 85 -24.07 -2.34 10.56
N LEU A 86 -22.80 -2.01 10.76
CA LEU A 86 -22.16 -2.18 12.06
C LEU A 86 -22.73 -1.13 13.00
N VAL A 87 -23.38 -1.58 14.08
CA VAL A 87 -23.99 -0.70 15.09
C VAL A 87 -22.91 0.07 15.85
N ASP A 88 -21.74 -0.56 16.03
CA ASP A 88 -20.58 0.03 16.68
C ASP A 88 -19.28 -0.56 16.12
N ASN A 89 -18.23 0.25 16.05
CA ASN A 89 -16.89 -0.21 15.73
C ASN A 89 -16.30 -1.12 16.81
N ARG A 90 -16.88 -1.19 18.02
CA ARG A 90 -16.44 -2.10 19.09
C ARG A 90 -16.32 -3.55 18.64
N GLU A 91 -17.34 -4.09 17.98
CA GLU A 91 -17.30 -5.48 17.48
C GLU A 91 -16.17 -5.68 16.48
N LEU A 92 -15.94 -4.70 15.60
CA LEU A 92 -14.86 -4.76 14.61
C LEU A 92 -13.49 -4.66 15.28
N ASN A 93 -13.34 -3.79 16.29
CA ASN A 93 -12.11 -3.65 17.07
C ASN A 93 -11.81 -4.90 17.90
N ASP A 94 -12.84 -5.56 18.45
CA ASP A 94 -12.69 -6.78 19.22
C ASP A 94 -12.27 -7.94 18.31
N VAL A 95 -12.88 -8.08 17.12
CA VAL A 95 -12.44 -9.05 16.10
C VAL A 95 -11.03 -8.74 15.61
N GLU A 96 -10.70 -7.47 15.36
CA GLU A 96 -9.34 -7.06 14.95
C GLU A 96 -8.33 -7.41 16.04
N ARG A 97 -8.67 -7.26 17.32
CA ARG A 97 -7.79 -7.61 18.45
C ARG A 97 -7.64 -9.12 18.64
N GLU A 98 -8.70 -9.88 18.42
CA GLU A 98 -8.73 -11.33 18.65
C GLU A 98 -8.13 -12.13 17.49
N TYR A 99 -8.39 -11.71 16.25
CA TYR A 99 -8.04 -12.47 15.04
C TYR A 99 -6.97 -11.80 14.18
N SER A 100 -6.47 -10.63 14.58
CA SER A 100 -5.47 -9.89 13.81
C SER A 100 -4.49 -9.15 14.70
N GLN A 101 -3.38 -8.73 14.11
CA GLN A 101 -2.49 -7.75 14.72
C GLN A 101 -2.60 -6.49 13.88
N ARG A 102 -2.85 -5.35 14.54
CA ARG A 102 -2.94 -4.08 13.83
C ARG A 102 -1.58 -3.78 13.20
N ALA A 103 -1.53 -3.86 11.87
CA ALA A 103 -0.30 -3.60 11.15
C ALA A 103 0.21 -2.18 11.47
N PRO A 104 1.52 -1.98 11.67
CA PRO A 104 2.08 -0.65 11.86
C PRO A 104 1.68 0.26 10.70
N LYS A 105 1.50 1.57 10.95
CA LYS A 105 0.98 2.54 9.96
C LYS A 105 1.76 2.56 8.63
N LEU A 106 3.04 2.23 8.68
CA LEU A 106 3.98 2.11 7.55
C LEU A 106 4.53 0.69 7.35
N GLY A 107 4.01 -0.30 8.07
CA GLY A 107 4.49 -1.70 8.01
C GLY A 107 5.87 -1.94 8.63
N VAL A 108 6.42 -0.97 9.36
CA VAL A 108 7.72 -1.04 10.04
C VAL A 108 7.57 -0.99 11.56
N SER A 109 8.53 -1.55 12.28
CA SER A 109 8.63 -1.47 13.74
C SER A 109 8.78 -0.03 14.23
N GLN A 110 8.51 0.20 15.52
CA GLN A 110 8.62 1.54 16.10
C GLN A 110 10.08 1.96 16.30
N GLU A 111 10.94 1.00 16.59
CA GLU A 111 12.40 1.13 16.71
C GLU A 111 12.97 1.61 15.37
N PHE A 112 12.70 0.88 14.29
CA PHE A 112 13.13 1.27 12.95
C PHE A 112 12.57 2.63 12.54
N LEU A 113 11.28 2.88 12.78
CA LEU A 113 10.66 4.16 12.42
C LEU A 113 11.36 5.35 13.08
N THR A 114 11.84 5.18 14.32
CA THR A 114 12.56 6.23 15.05
C THR A 114 13.91 6.51 14.39
N ILE A 115 14.65 5.47 14.03
CA ILE A 115 15.95 5.59 13.34
C ILE A 115 15.76 6.19 11.93
N ALA A 116 14.80 5.69 11.16
CA ALA A 116 14.53 6.16 9.81
C ALA A 116 14.09 7.64 9.80
N LYS A 117 13.31 8.08 10.79
CA LYS A 117 12.97 9.50 10.95
C LYS A 117 14.16 10.37 11.32
N ALA A 118 15.07 9.88 12.16
CA ALA A 118 16.31 10.57 12.47
C ALA A 118 17.16 10.73 11.20
N ALA A 119 17.35 9.64 10.43
CA ALA A 119 18.08 9.67 9.15
C ALA A 119 17.48 10.69 8.17
N VAL A 120 16.15 10.71 8.02
CA VAL A 120 15.45 11.68 7.15
C VAL A 120 15.66 13.12 7.63
N GLY A 121 15.65 13.36 8.96
CA GLY A 121 15.87 14.67 9.54
C GLY A 121 17.32 15.16 9.40
N ASP A 122 18.28 14.32 9.77
CA ASP A 122 19.71 14.64 9.78
C ASP A 122 20.25 14.93 8.37
N LEU A 123 19.78 14.17 7.38
CA LEU A 123 20.21 14.28 5.99
C LEU A 123 19.27 15.15 5.13
N ILE A 124 18.23 15.74 5.74
CA ILE A 124 17.25 16.62 5.06
C ILE A 124 16.66 15.93 3.81
N LEU A 125 16.21 14.69 3.99
CA LEU A 125 15.69 13.88 2.89
C LEU A 125 14.22 14.20 2.62
N GLN A 126 13.83 14.14 1.34
CA GLN A 126 12.42 14.24 0.96
C GLN A 126 11.67 12.96 1.39
N TYR A 127 10.67 13.10 2.25
CA TYR A 127 9.76 12.03 2.65
C TYR A 127 8.30 12.50 2.70
N PRO A 128 7.32 11.72 2.21
CA PRO A 128 7.49 10.47 1.47
C PRO A 128 8.09 10.71 0.07
N PRO A 129 8.72 9.68 -0.53
CA PRO A 129 9.16 9.75 -1.92
C PRO A 129 7.95 9.80 -2.87
N ARG A 130 8.13 10.42 -4.03
CA ARG A 130 7.04 10.70 -5.00
C ARG A 130 6.89 9.64 -6.08
N ASN A 131 7.98 8.93 -6.37
CA ASN A 131 8.11 7.94 -7.44
C ASN A 131 9.10 6.85 -7.02
N ARG A 132 9.29 5.85 -7.89
CA ARG A 132 10.19 4.72 -7.62
C ARG A 132 11.66 5.15 -7.54
N GLU A 133 12.08 6.12 -8.34
CA GLU A 133 13.46 6.61 -8.36
C GLU A 133 13.83 7.25 -7.01
N GLU A 134 13.00 8.17 -6.51
CA GLU A 134 13.15 8.76 -5.18
C GLU A 134 13.07 7.68 -4.07
N GLY A 135 12.25 6.65 -4.26
CA GLY A 135 12.17 5.51 -3.34
C GLY A 135 13.47 4.70 -3.27
N THR A 136 14.11 4.46 -4.42
CA THR A 136 15.40 3.75 -4.51
C THR A 136 16.54 4.58 -3.92
N GLU A 137 16.57 5.88 -4.20
CA GLU A 137 17.55 6.80 -3.59
C GLU A 137 17.40 6.82 -2.06
N LEU A 138 16.17 6.96 -1.56
CA LEU A 138 15.89 6.95 -0.14
C LEU A 138 16.28 5.62 0.51
N PHE A 139 16.01 4.48 -0.15
CA PHE A 139 16.42 3.16 0.32
C PHE A 139 17.94 3.05 0.47
N ALA A 140 18.70 3.47 -0.54
CA ALA A 140 20.16 3.42 -0.49
C ALA A 140 20.70 4.29 0.66
N VAL A 141 20.19 5.52 0.81
CA VAL A 141 20.64 6.45 1.84
C VAL A 141 20.32 5.96 3.25
N ILE A 142 19.09 5.47 3.49
CA ILE A 142 18.69 4.97 4.81
C ILE A 142 19.48 3.71 5.18
N THR A 143 19.67 2.78 4.24
CA THR A 143 20.43 1.55 4.50
C THR A 143 21.88 1.88 4.86
N MET A 144 22.54 2.77 4.10
CA MET A 144 23.89 3.25 4.43
C MET A 144 23.96 4.01 5.75
N TYR A 145 22.92 4.76 6.13
CA TYR A 145 22.88 5.44 7.43
C TYR A 145 22.80 4.44 8.58
N ILE A 146 21.94 3.42 8.47
CA ILE A 146 21.77 2.39 9.50
C ILE A 146 23.03 1.52 9.64
N GLU A 147 23.66 1.13 8.53
CA GLU A 147 24.92 0.38 8.55
C GLU A 147 26.06 1.12 9.26
N ARG A 148 26.00 2.46 9.34
CA ARG A 148 27.01 3.27 10.05
C ARG A 148 26.74 3.40 11.55
N LEU A 149 25.56 3.01 12.01
CA LEU A 149 25.17 3.02 13.43
C LEU A 149 25.46 1.69 14.13
N VAL A 150 25.74 0.63 13.38
CA VAL A 150 26.06 -0.73 13.85
C VAL A 150 27.57 -0.96 13.78
#